data_AF-A0A2S9GYR0-F1
#
_entry.id   AF-A0A2S9GYR0-F1
#
_cell.length_a   1.000
_cell.length_b   1.000
_cell.length_c   1.000
_cell.angle_alpha   90.00
_cell.angle_beta   90.00
_cell.angle_gamma   90.00
#
_symmetry.space_group_name_H-M   'P 1'
#
loop_
_entity.id
_entity.type
_entity.pdbx_description
1 polymer ?
#
loop_
_entity_poly.entity_id
_entity_poly.type
_entity_poly.pdbx_seq_one_letter_code
_entity_poly.pdbx_strand_id
1 'polypeptide(L)'
;MNANAFYRPIISAPDRLIRAPLLEWKRTCSGSLANIIRKNDMDVEKIAVDLNCLALLETYQGHYDFSLRLCTAQIRFWKKFANQPGHSQDLSKVIQPWINIIRLERWQNKWENASALYRELKQENHTVPGTLNQRYDIECNLKQLCELDQKFDYVNLLNVVYWREYANLLLQSNALDELQQFLGAGFAANINGSLKVSLLEILLSYLTKIGSYENALSILKKIKAGQSGEFWLHFKILEMFLSERTNQANASLLIMQTYQAAISEKYIQRNSYGLNLLHSISHVFKELDIVDLEIDLLNKTAKIAEELGDEVTLFEVMSRLADLHEIPQKIVFDKFAHSSYALIRGRLGLPLSSTAELEESRQLVLAVEAFAQLDYVSCLDLLQAESGAELFG
;
A
#
# COMPACT_ATOMS: atom_id res chain seq x y z
N MET A 1 21.04 16.61 -7.24
CA MET A 1 19.62 16.30 -7.51
C MET A 1 19.38 14.87 -7.06
N ASN A 2 18.58 14.67 -6.02
CA ASN A 2 18.22 13.33 -5.55
C ASN A 2 17.27 12.72 -6.57
N ALA A 3 17.74 11.73 -7.34
CA ALA A 3 16.86 10.87 -8.14
C ALA A 3 15.95 10.14 -7.14
N ASN A 4 14.73 10.65 -6.94
CA ASN A 4 13.71 9.95 -6.19
C ASN A 4 13.55 8.60 -6.86
N ALA A 5 13.79 7.54 -6.08
CA ALA A 5 13.86 6.16 -6.54
C ALA A 5 12.80 5.89 -7.61
N PHE A 6 13.27 5.73 -8.85
CA PHE A 6 12.49 5.19 -9.95
C PHE A 6 11.88 3.90 -9.43
N TYR A 7 10.55 3.81 -9.54
CA TYR A 7 9.75 2.67 -9.13
C TYR A 7 9.36 2.64 -7.63
N ARG A 8 8.09 3.00 -7.36
CA ARG A 8 7.36 2.61 -6.15
C ARG A 8 6.72 1.24 -6.44
N PRO A 9 7.11 0.14 -5.78
CA PRO A 9 6.44 -1.13 -6.01
C PRO A 9 4.97 -1.04 -5.58
N ILE A 10 4.11 -1.21 -6.58
CA ILE A 10 2.76 -1.79 -6.57
C ILE A 10 2.26 -2.15 -5.15
N ILE A 11 1.67 -1.17 -4.47
CA ILE A 11 0.31 -1.26 -3.92
C ILE A 11 -0.28 -2.65 -4.20
N SER A 12 -0.29 -3.49 -3.17
CA SER A 12 -0.70 -4.89 -3.26
C SER A 12 -2.12 -4.97 -3.85
N ALA A 13 -2.48 -6.09 -4.51
CA ALA A 13 -3.82 -6.24 -5.11
C ALA A 13 -5.02 -5.85 -4.20
N PRO A 14 -4.99 -5.99 -2.86
CA PRO A 14 -6.05 -5.44 -2.01
C PRO A 14 -6.04 -3.91 -1.81
N ASP A 15 -4.93 -3.21 -2.08
CA ASP A 15 -4.88 -1.74 -2.03
C ASP A 15 -5.57 -1.08 -3.27
N ARG A 16 -6.04 -1.90 -4.24
CA ARG A 16 -6.78 -1.44 -5.44
C ARG A 16 -8.14 -0.80 -5.12
N LEU A 17 -8.66 -1.06 -3.91
CA LEU A 17 -9.94 -0.51 -3.44
C LEU A 17 -9.75 0.76 -2.59
N ILE A 18 -8.54 1.03 -2.09
CA ILE A 18 -8.29 2.08 -1.08
C ILE A 18 -7.90 3.43 -1.70
N ARG A 19 -8.24 3.66 -2.97
CA ARG A 19 -8.09 4.96 -3.65
C ARG A 19 -9.40 5.58 -4.09
N ALA A 20 -10.51 4.86 -3.90
CA ALA A 20 -11.85 5.43 -3.96
C ALA A 20 -12.12 6.31 -2.73
N PRO A 21 -13.14 7.20 -2.79
CA PRO A 21 -13.41 8.16 -1.71
C PRO A 21 -13.43 7.48 -0.33
N LEU A 22 -12.51 7.88 0.56
CA LEU A 22 -12.29 7.21 1.85
C LEU A 22 -13.56 7.11 2.69
N LEU A 23 -14.41 8.14 2.63
CA LEU A 23 -15.65 8.22 3.40
C LEU A 23 -16.65 7.13 3.00
N GLU A 24 -16.76 6.82 1.71
CA GLU A 24 -17.66 5.77 1.21
C GLU A 24 -17.20 4.38 1.68
N TRP A 25 -15.89 4.15 1.64
CA TRP A 25 -15.28 2.93 2.17
C TRP A 25 -15.46 2.78 3.67
N LYS A 26 -15.26 3.87 4.42
CA LYS A 26 -15.45 3.88 5.87
C LYS A 26 -16.88 3.47 6.22
N ARG A 27 -17.88 4.09 5.59
CA ARG A 27 -19.30 3.72 5.75
C ARG A 27 -19.58 2.27 5.35
N THR A 28 -18.98 1.80 4.26
CA THR A 28 -19.15 0.41 3.79
C THR A 28 -18.62 -0.59 4.81
N CYS A 29 -17.40 -0.39 5.31
CA CYS A 29 -16.79 -1.26 6.32
C CYS A 29 -17.55 -1.19 7.65
N SER A 30 -17.91 0.00 8.13
CA SER A 30 -18.68 0.18 9.36
C SER A 30 -20.07 -0.46 9.27
N GLY A 31 -20.78 -0.26 8.15
CA GLY A 31 -22.09 -0.86 7.90
C GLY A 31 -22.03 -2.39 7.76
N SER A 32 -20.98 -2.91 7.13
CA SER A 32 -20.70 -4.35 7.03
C SER A 32 -20.49 -4.96 8.43
N LEU A 33 -19.64 -4.35 9.26
CA LEU A 33 -19.40 -4.78 10.63
C LEU A 33 -20.66 -4.71 11.49
N ALA A 34 -21.44 -3.64 11.39
CA ALA A 34 -22.73 -3.50 12.07
C ALA A 34 -23.71 -4.61 11.67
N ASN A 35 -23.76 -4.97 10.38
CA ASN A 35 -24.61 -6.05 9.88
C ASN A 35 -24.20 -7.43 10.40
N ILE A 36 -22.90 -7.71 10.47
CA ILE A 36 -22.33 -8.94 11.07
C ILE A 36 -22.78 -9.06 12.53
N ILE A 37 -22.59 -7.98 13.30
CA ILE A 37 -22.96 -7.92 14.71
C ILE A 37 -24.47 -8.13 14.89
N ARG A 38 -25.29 -7.40 14.12
CA ARG A 38 -26.76 -7.47 14.22
C ARG A 38 -27.31 -8.86 13.94
N LYS A 39 -26.74 -9.57 12.96
CA LYS A 39 -27.15 -10.92 12.58
C LYS A 39 -26.57 -12.00 13.51
N ASN A 40 -25.64 -11.63 14.39
CA ASN A 40 -24.82 -12.56 15.17
C ASN A 40 -24.13 -13.61 14.27
N ASP A 41 -23.76 -13.21 13.06
CA ASP A 41 -23.13 -14.06 12.04
C ASP A 41 -21.63 -13.74 12.02
N MET A 42 -20.90 -14.31 12.98
CA MET A 42 -19.48 -14.02 13.26
C MET A 42 -18.55 -14.57 12.17
N ASP A 43 -18.70 -14.09 10.94
CA ASP A 43 -17.78 -14.32 9.81
C ASP A 43 -16.43 -13.69 10.15
N VAL A 44 -15.55 -14.52 10.71
CA VAL A 44 -14.26 -14.11 11.25
C VAL A 44 -13.35 -13.50 10.19
N GLU A 45 -13.41 -14.01 8.96
CA GLU A 45 -12.61 -13.50 7.85
C GLU A 45 -13.09 -12.11 7.45
N LYS A 46 -14.41 -11.91 7.36
CA LYS A 46 -14.95 -10.59 7.02
C LYS A 46 -14.73 -9.56 8.11
N ILE A 47 -14.86 -9.94 9.39
CA ILE A 47 -14.51 -9.09 10.53
C ILE A 47 -13.05 -8.64 10.44
N ALA A 48 -12.13 -9.57 10.16
CA ALA A 48 -10.71 -9.24 10.02
C ALA A 48 -10.46 -8.25 8.88
N VAL A 49 -11.11 -8.45 7.74
CA VAL A 49 -11.02 -7.55 6.58
C VAL A 49 -11.56 -6.16 6.92
N ASP A 50 -12.77 -6.04 7.47
CA ASP A 50 -13.41 -4.75 7.74
C ASP A 50 -12.62 -3.96 8.79
N LEU A 51 -12.20 -4.61 9.89
CA LEU A 51 -11.38 -3.96 10.92
C LEU A 51 -10.02 -3.49 10.37
N ASN A 52 -9.36 -4.31 9.56
CA ASN A 52 -8.11 -3.92 8.91
C ASN A 52 -8.32 -2.72 7.97
N CYS A 53 -9.40 -2.70 7.19
CA CYS A 53 -9.72 -1.59 6.29
C CYS A 53 -9.95 -0.30 7.07
N LEU A 54 -10.74 -0.33 8.17
CA LEU A 54 -10.98 0.85 9.00
C LEU A 54 -9.68 1.48 9.52
N ALA A 55 -8.73 0.66 10.00
CA ALA A 55 -7.42 1.16 10.44
C ALA A 55 -6.60 1.77 9.29
N LEU A 56 -6.65 1.17 8.09
CA LEU A 56 -5.98 1.71 6.91
C LEU A 56 -6.61 3.04 6.45
N LEU A 57 -7.93 3.16 6.45
CA LEU A 57 -8.65 4.39 6.06
C LEU A 57 -8.25 5.57 6.96
N GLU A 58 -8.25 5.38 8.29
CA GLU A 58 -7.76 6.40 9.23
C GLU A 58 -6.30 6.77 8.95
N THR A 59 -5.49 5.80 8.50
CA THR A 59 -4.10 6.08 8.12
C THR A 59 -3.99 6.95 6.88
N TYR A 60 -4.81 6.68 5.86
CA TYR A 60 -4.85 7.48 4.63
C TYR A 60 -5.40 8.89 4.88
N GLN A 61 -6.23 9.08 5.91
CA GLN A 61 -6.64 10.39 6.41
C GLN A 61 -5.56 11.11 7.24
N GLY A 62 -4.43 10.46 7.53
CA GLY A 62 -3.36 11.01 8.36
C GLY A 62 -3.65 10.92 9.86
N HIS A 63 -4.72 10.24 10.27
CA HIS A 63 -5.09 10.02 11.65
C HIS A 63 -4.34 8.83 12.27
N TYR A 64 -3.01 8.93 12.31
CA TYR A 64 -2.16 7.80 12.73
C TYR A 64 -2.45 7.32 14.16
N ASP A 65 -2.82 8.21 15.07
CA ASP A 65 -3.17 7.83 16.45
C ASP A 65 -4.49 7.04 16.52
N PHE A 66 -5.50 7.42 15.73
CA PHE A 66 -6.74 6.64 15.64
C PHE A 66 -6.49 5.27 15.00
N SER A 67 -5.70 5.22 13.93
CA SER A 67 -5.30 3.94 13.31
C SER A 67 -4.57 3.01 14.30
N LEU A 68 -3.63 3.54 15.10
CA LEU A 68 -2.93 2.77 16.12
C LEU A 68 -3.89 2.24 17.19
N ARG A 69 -4.86 3.06 17.64
CA ARG A 69 -5.89 2.63 18.59
C ARG A 69 -6.78 1.53 18.00
N LEU A 70 -7.16 1.63 16.73
CA LEU A 70 -7.91 0.60 16.03
C LEU A 70 -7.12 -0.72 15.94
N CYS A 71 -5.85 -0.69 15.53
CA CYS A 71 -4.98 -1.87 15.54
C CYS A 71 -4.86 -2.50 16.93
N THR A 72 -4.73 -1.67 17.97
CA THR A 72 -4.66 -2.13 19.37
C THR A 72 -5.97 -2.77 19.84
N ALA A 73 -7.12 -2.20 19.44
CA ALA A 73 -8.43 -2.79 19.73
C ALA A 73 -8.61 -4.13 19.00
N GLN A 74 -8.19 -4.24 17.73
CA GLN A 74 -8.20 -5.51 16.98
C GLN A 74 -7.39 -6.61 17.68
N ILE A 75 -6.18 -6.30 18.15
CA ILE A 75 -5.34 -7.28 18.86
C ILE A 75 -6.04 -7.76 20.14
N ARG A 76 -6.64 -6.84 20.91
CA ARG A 76 -7.41 -7.18 22.12
C ARG A 76 -8.63 -8.04 21.80
N PHE A 77 -9.35 -7.73 20.72
CA PHE A 77 -10.47 -8.53 20.23
C PHE A 77 -10.02 -9.96 19.91
N TRP A 78 -9.02 -10.13 19.03
CA TRP A 78 -8.55 -11.45 18.62
C TRP A 78 -8.02 -12.29 19.77
N LYS A 79 -7.29 -11.67 20.71
CA LYS A 79 -6.83 -12.34 21.93
C LYS A 79 -8.01 -12.86 22.77
N LYS A 80 -9.04 -12.04 22.99
CA LYS A 80 -10.21 -12.45 23.78
C LYS A 80 -11.07 -13.49 23.05
N PHE A 81 -11.29 -13.29 21.75
CA PHE A 81 -12.10 -14.17 20.93
C PHE A 81 -11.45 -15.57 20.85
N ALA A 82 -10.13 -15.64 20.67
CA ALA A 82 -9.41 -16.91 20.61
C ALA A 82 -9.38 -17.69 21.93
N ASN A 83 -9.64 -17.02 23.07
CA ASN A 83 -9.80 -17.68 24.37
C ASN A 83 -11.18 -18.33 24.55
N GLN A 84 -12.12 -18.11 23.63
CA GLN A 84 -13.40 -18.80 23.64
C GLN A 84 -13.25 -20.24 23.13
N PRO A 85 -14.06 -21.20 23.62
CA PRO A 85 -14.00 -22.59 23.17
C PRO A 85 -14.18 -22.69 21.65
N GLY A 86 -13.23 -23.35 20.96
CA GLY A 86 -13.29 -23.58 19.52
C GLY A 86 -12.72 -22.46 18.63
N HIS A 87 -12.14 -21.41 19.22
CA HIS A 87 -11.65 -20.24 18.48
C HIS A 87 -10.14 -20.01 18.57
N SER A 88 -9.37 -20.94 19.14
CA SER A 88 -7.92 -20.75 19.37
C SER A 88 -7.13 -20.43 18.09
N GLN A 89 -7.55 -20.97 16.94
CA GLN A 89 -6.93 -20.71 15.63
C GLN A 89 -7.04 -19.24 15.20
N ASP A 90 -8.07 -18.51 15.67
CA ASP A 90 -8.31 -17.13 15.30
C ASP A 90 -7.31 -16.16 15.94
N LEU A 91 -6.47 -16.62 16.88
CA LEU A 91 -5.37 -15.83 17.41
C LEU A 91 -4.37 -15.45 16.32
N SER A 92 -4.21 -16.26 15.27
CA SER A 92 -3.35 -15.94 14.11
C SER A 92 -3.69 -14.59 13.47
N LYS A 93 -4.94 -14.13 13.58
CA LYS A 93 -5.43 -12.88 13.01
C LYS A 93 -4.82 -11.62 13.63
N VAL A 94 -4.06 -11.74 14.73
CA VAL A 94 -3.26 -10.63 15.29
C VAL A 94 -2.08 -10.21 14.40
N ILE A 95 -1.64 -11.08 13.48
CA ILE A 95 -0.51 -10.79 12.58
C ILE A 95 -0.80 -9.56 11.69
N GLN A 96 -2.03 -9.43 11.17
CA GLN A 96 -2.39 -8.31 10.31
C GLN A 96 -2.30 -6.93 11.02
N PRO A 97 -2.92 -6.71 12.20
CA PRO A 97 -2.75 -5.44 12.92
C PRO A 97 -1.31 -5.21 13.40
N TRP A 98 -0.52 -6.26 13.65
CA TRP A 98 0.92 -6.10 13.89
C TRP A 98 1.65 -5.51 12.69
N ILE A 99 1.42 -6.05 11.50
CA ILE A 99 1.99 -5.52 10.25
C ILE A 99 1.57 -4.06 10.05
N ASN A 100 0.31 -3.71 10.35
CA ASN A 100 -0.15 -2.32 10.25
C ASN A 100 0.56 -1.40 11.24
N ILE A 101 0.86 -1.84 12.45
CA ILE A 101 1.67 -1.07 13.42
C ILE A 101 3.08 -0.81 12.86
N ILE A 102 3.72 -1.81 12.24
CA ILE A 102 5.04 -1.64 11.60
C ILE A 102 4.96 -0.61 10.47
N ARG A 103 3.91 -0.69 9.64
CA ARG A 103 3.64 0.26 8.55
C ARG A 103 3.36 1.68 9.07
N LEU A 104 2.69 1.83 10.22
CA LEU A 104 2.46 3.12 10.87
C LEU A 104 3.77 3.77 11.31
N GLU A 105 4.67 3.01 11.95
CA GLU A 105 6.02 3.52 12.29
C GLU A 105 6.75 4.01 11.04
N ARG A 106 6.68 3.24 9.94
CA ARG A 106 7.22 3.64 8.64
C ARG A 106 6.58 4.93 8.12
N TRP A 107 5.26 5.03 8.10
CA TRP A 107 4.54 6.21 7.58
C TRP A 107 4.76 7.47 8.41
N GLN A 108 5.04 7.33 9.70
CA GLN A 108 5.46 8.43 10.58
C GLN A 108 6.95 8.77 10.46
N ASN A 109 7.67 8.19 9.50
CA ASN A 109 9.12 8.33 9.30
C ASN A 109 9.96 7.91 10.51
N LYS A 110 9.44 7.03 11.37
CA LYS A 110 10.19 6.43 12.50
C LYS A 110 10.98 5.22 12.00
N TRP A 111 11.93 5.49 11.11
CA TRP A 111 12.61 4.47 10.30
C TRP A 111 13.34 3.40 11.12
N GLU A 112 13.98 3.80 12.22
CA GLU A 112 14.72 2.90 13.10
C GLU A 112 13.78 1.92 13.81
N ASN A 113 12.66 2.42 14.36
CA ASN A 113 11.63 1.58 14.97
C ASN A 113 11.03 0.61 13.96
N ALA A 114 10.66 1.11 12.77
CA ALA A 114 10.11 0.28 11.72
C ALA A 114 11.11 -0.81 11.28
N SER A 115 12.38 -0.45 11.10
CA SER A 115 13.45 -1.39 10.73
C SER A 115 13.65 -2.48 11.78
N ALA A 116 13.70 -2.10 13.07
CA ALA A 116 13.81 -3.07 14.16
C ALA A 116 12.65 -4.10 14.11
N LEU A 117 11.41 -3.63 13.96
CA LEU A 117 10.25 -4.50 13.87
C LEU A 117 10.23 -5.36 12.59
N TYR A 118 10.65 -4.83 11.44
CA TYR A 118 10.77 -5.63 10.21
C TYR A 118 11.81 -6.75 10.36
N ARG A 119 12.93 -6.52 11.06
CA ARG A 119 13.95 -7.57 11.30
C ARG A 119 13.39 -8.72 12.13
N GLU A 120 12.46 -8.46 13.05
CA GLU A 120 11.77 -9.52 13.81
C GLU A 120 10.92 -10.43 12.91
N LEU A 121 10.47 -9.94 11.75
CA LEU A 121 9.72 -10.76 10.78
C LEU A 121 10.58 -11.72 9.97
N LYS A 122 11.92 -11.69 10.10
CA LYS A 122 12.80 -12.68 9.46
C LYS A 122 12.47 -14.08 9.99
N GLN A 123 12.35 -15.06 9.10
CA GLN A 123 11.93 -16.43 9.44
C GLN A 123 12.75 -17.07 10.58
N GLU A 124 14.06 -16.81 10.62
CA GLU A 124 14.96 -17.32 11.68
C GLU A 124 14.58 -16.83 13.09
N ASN A 125 13.91 -15.67 13.19
CA ASN A 125 13.51 -15.06 14.45
C ASN A 125 12.13 -15.53 14.93
N HIS A 126 11.37 -16.28 14.13
CA HIS A 126 9.97 -16.61 14.41
C HIS A 126 9.76 -17.52 15.63
N THR A 127 10.81 -18.16 16.14
CA THR A 127 10.76 -19.08 17.29
C THR A 127 10.87 -18.36 18.64
N VAL A 128 11.22 -17.07 18.65
CA VAL A 128 11.39 -16.27 19.86
C VAL A 128 10.28 -15.22 19.95
N PRO A 129 9.72 -14.94 21.14
CA PRO A 129 8.79 -13.82 21.31
C PRO A 129 9.46 -12.49 20.94
N GLY A 130 8.83 -11.77 20.00
CA GLY A 130 9.29 -10.45 19.55
C GLY A 130 8.81 -9.30 20.43
N THR A 131 9.07 -8.07 19.99
CA THR A 131 8.64 -6.85 20.69
C THR A 131 7.11 -6.75 20.76
N LEU A 132 6.41 -7.10 19.67
CA LEU A 132 4.94 -7.03 19.62
C LEU A 132 4.27 -8.12 20.47
N ASN A 133 4.91 -9.28 20.64
CA ASN A 133 4.48 -10.29 21.60
C ASN A 133 4.43 -9.73 23.02
N GLN A 134 5.55 -9.15 23.46
CA GLN A 134 5.70 -8.61 24.81
C GLN A 134 4.77 -7.43 25.04
N ARG A 135 4.67 -6.51 24.06
CA ARG A 135 3.84 -5.31 24.15
C ARG A 135 2.35 -5.61 24.35
N TYR A 136 1.86 -6.67 23.72
CA TYR A 136 0.44 -7.03 23.73
C TYR A 136 0.13 -8.29 24.56
N ASP A 137 1.13 -8.79 25.30
CA ASP A 137 0.99 -9.97 26.16
C ASP A 137 0.45 -11.17 25.37
N ILE A 138 1.08 -11.48 24.23
CA ILE A 138 0.75 -12.64 23.39
C ILE A 138 1.89 -13.66 23.52
N GLU A 139 1.59 -14.77 24.21
CA GLU A 139 2.56 -15.83 24.50
C GLU A 139 3.05 -16.55 23.23
N CYS A 140 2.19 -16.71 22.21
CA CYS A 140 2.53 -17.40 20.98
C CYS A 140 3.51 -16.61 20.11
N ASN A 141 4.68 -17.16 19.81
CA ASN A 141 5.62 -16.57 18.85
C ASN A 141 5.08 -16.62 17.40
N LEU A 142 5.74 -15.94 16.46
CA LEU A 142 5.29 -15.88 15.06
C LEU A 142 5.16 -17.26 14.41
N LYS A 143 6.06 -18.21 14.74
CA LYS A 143 5.98 -19.58 14.22
C LYS A 143 4.68 -20.25 14.67
N GLN A 144 4.37 -20.18 15.96
CA GLN A 144 3.14 -20.75 16.53
C GLN A 144 1.90 -20.06 15.96
N LEU A 145 1.91 -18.74 15.80
CA LEU A 145 0.80 -18.00 15.18
C LEU A 145 0.57 -18.42 13.73
N CYS A 146 1.64 -18.67 12.96
CA CYS A 146 1.52 -19.20 11.60
C CYS A 146 1.01 -20.65 11.55
N GLU A 147 1.38 -21.48 12.53
CA GLU A 147 0.89 -22.86 12.64
C GLU A 147 -0.61 -22.93 12.98
N LEU A 148 -1.18 -21.89 13.60
CA LEU A 148 -2.62 -21.76 13.83
C LEU A 148 -3.41 -21.43 12.55
N ASP A 149 -2.75 -20.87 11.53
CA ASP A 149 -3.37 -20.53 10.25
C ASP A 149 -3.36 -21.72 9.28
N GLN A 150 -4.51 -22.38 9.19
CA GLN A 150 -4.69 -23.57 8.35
C GLN A 150 -4.51 -23.32 6.85
N LYS A 151 -4.67 -22.07 6.39
CA LYS A 151 -4.54 -21.70 4.97
C LYS A 151 -3.11 -21.30 4.59
N PHE A 152 -2.23 -21.13 5.57
CA PHE A 152 -0.86 -20.62 5.39
C PHE A 152 -0.80 -19.24 4.71
N ASP A 153 -1.86 -18.44 4.84
CA ASP A 153 -1.95 -17.10 4.28
C ASP A 153 -0.97 -16.15 5.00
N TYR A 154 -0.80 -16.29 6.32
CA TYR A 154 0.09 -15.43 7.09
C TYR A 154 1.58 -15.71 6.86
N VAL A 155 1.97 -16.94 6.54
CA VAL A 155 3.37 -17.24 6.15
C VAL A 155 3.72 -16.50 4.86
N ASN A 156 2.81 -16.51 3.89
CA ASN A 156 2.99 -15.78 2.64
C ASN A 156 2.99 -14.27 2.87
N LEU A 157 2.07 -13.76 3.68
CA LEU A 157 2.00 -12.34 4.03
C LEU A 157 3.30 -11.87 4.70
N LEU A 158 3.79 -12.57 5.73
CA LEU A 158 5.03 -12.22 6.42
C LEU A 158 6.23 -12.22 5.48
N ASN A 159 6.31 -13.19 4.55
CA ASN A 159 7.36 -13.21 3.53
C ASN A 159 7.27 -12.01 2.59
N VAL A 160 6.07 -11.63 2.15
CA VAL A 160 5.87 -10.43 1.33
C VAL A 160 6.30 -9.19 2.09
N VAL A 161 5.83 -9.02 3.32
CA VAL A 161 6.14 -7.85 4.17
C VAL A 161 7.65 -7.77 4.43
N TYR A 162 8.28 -8.87 4.81
CA TYR A 162 9.72 -8.89 5.06
C TYR A 162 10.52 -8.62 3.79
N TRP A 163 10.39 -9.44 2.74
CA TRP A 163 11.26 -9.30 1.56
C TRP A 163 11.00 -8.02 0.78
N ARG A 164 9.73 -7.62 0.65
CA ARG A 164 9.37 -6.50 -0.21
C ARG A 164 9.31 -5.19 0.55
N GLU A 165 8.56 -5.12 1.65
CA GLU A 165 8.36 -3.85 2.33
C GLU A 165 9.59 -3.40 3.11
N TYR A 166 10.33 -4.34 3.71
CA TYR A 166 11.55 -3.97 4.43
C TYR A 166 12.63 -3.44 3.47
N ALA A 167 12.83 -4.10 2.33
CA ALA A 167 13.76 -3.62 1.31
C ALA A 167 13.39 -2.22 0.79
N ASN A 168 12.09 -1.94 0.63
CA ASN A 168 11.64 -0.58 0.30
C ASN A 168 11.92 0.43 1.42
N LEU A 169 11.72 0.04 2.68
CA LEU A 169 12.09 0.89 3.82
C LEU A 169 13.58 1.23 3.77
N LEU A 170 14.46 0.24 3.59
CA LEU A 170 15.91 0.45 3.51
C LEU A 170 16.30 1.38 2.35
N LEU A 171 15.63 1.24 1.21
CA LEU A 171 15.82 2.13 0.07
C LEU A 171 15.39 3.56 0.38
N GLN A 172 14.24 3.75 1.05
CA GLN A 172 13.67 5.04 1.42
C GLN A 172 14.48 5.75 2.51
N SER A 173 14.89 5.04 3.55
CA SER A 173 15.72 5.55 4.65
C SER A 173 17.19 5.73 4.29
N ASN A 174 17.57 5.37 3.06
CA ASN A 174 18.95 5.46 2.55
C ASN A 174 19.93 4.54 3.30
N ALA A 175 19.46 3.44 3.87
CA ALA A 175 20.27 2.39 4.48
C ALA A 175 20.84 1.44 3.39
N LEU A 176 21.68 2.00 2.52
CA LEU A 176 22.11 1.36 1.27
C LEU A 176 22.97 0.10 1.49
N ASP A 177 23.86 0.11 2.48
CA ASP A 177 24.71 -1.04 2.80
C ASP A 177 23.89 -2.24 3.29
N GLU A 178 22.91 -1.98 4.16
CA GLU A 178 21.98 -3.00 4.65
C GLU A 178 21.09 -3.51 3.50
N LEU A 179 20.61 -2.62 2.63
CA LEU A 179 19.82 -3.01 1.46
C LEU A 179 20.61 -3.94 0.52
N GLN A 180 21.89 -3.67 0.27
CA GLN A 180 22.72 -4.51 -0.57
C GLN A 180 22.86 -5.92 0.01
N GLN A 181 23.15 -6.04 1.31
CA GLN A 181 23.23 -7.33 1.99
C GLN A 181 21.88 -8.06 1.95
N PHE A 182 20.79 -7.33 2.19
CA PHE A 182 19.43 -7.84 2.18
C PHE A 182 19.03 -8.42 0.82
N LEU A 183 19.32 -7.69 -0.27
CA LEU A 183 19.07 -8.15 -1.64
C LEU A 183 19.88 -9.41 -1.97
N GLY A 184 21.17 -9.44 -1.58
CA GLY A 184 22.01 -10.61 -1.76
C GLY A 184 21.44 -11.86 -1.09
N ALA A 185 20.99 -11.73 0.16
CA ALA A 185 20.32 -12.81 0.88
C ALA A 185 18.99 -13.23 0.20
N GLY A 186 18.19 -12.26 -0.26
CA GLY A 186 16.89 -12.54 -0.89
C GLY A 186 17.01 -13.29 -2.22
N PHE A 187 18.01 -13.00 -3.05
CA PHE A 187 18.24 -13.76 -4.28
C PHE A 187 18.78 -15.18 -4.04
N ALA A 188 19.52 -15.38 -2.95
CA ALA A 188 19.99 -16.71 -2.52
C ALA A 188 18.89 -17.53 -1.84
N ALA A 189 17.87 -16.87 -1.28
CA ALA A 189 16.77 -17.53 -0.58
C ALA A 189 15.83 -18.29 -1.54
N ASN A 190 15.20 -19.35 -1.01
CA ASN A 190 14.16 -20.10 -1.70
C ASN A 190 12.79 -19.40 -1.57
N ILE A 191 12.66 -18.22 -2.16
CA ILE A 191 11.43 -17.43 -2.19
C ILE A 191 10.69 -17.59 -3.53
N ASN A 192 9.38 -17.33 -3.51
CA ASN A 192 8.53 -17.45 -4.70
C ASN A 192 8.99 -16.48 -5.82
N GLY A 193 8.64 -16.81 -7.07
CA GLY A 193 9.05 -16.04 -8.24
C GLY A 193 8.59 -14.58 -8.22
N SER A 194 7.37 -14.30 -7.73
CA SER A 194 6.84 -12.94 -7.65
C SER A 194 7.64 -12.04 -6.69
N LEU A 195 8.15 -12.60 -5.60
CA LEU A 195 9.03 -11.89 -4.67
C LEU A 195 10.41 -11.68 -5.28
N LYS A 196 10.95 -12.64 -6.04
CA LYS A 196 12.20 -12.43 -6.79
C LYS A 196 12.09 -11.29 -7.79
N VAL A 197 10.95 -11.18 -8.49
CA VAL A 197 10.65 -10.04 -9.38
C VAL A 197 10.59 -8.74 -8.57
N SER A 198 9.92 -8.72 -7.42
CA SER A 198 9.88 -7.53 -6.55
C SER A 198 11.27 -7.10 -6.06
N LEU A 199 12.12 -8.05 -5.64
CA LEU A 199 13.50 -7.76 -5.22
C LEU A 199 14.36 -7.24 -6.37
N LEU A 200 14.12 -7.75 -7.58
CA LEU A 200 14.78 -7.30 -8.78
C LEU A 200 14.42 -5.86 -9.14
N GLU A 201 13.16 -5.50 -9.00
CA GLU A 201 12.71 -4.11 -9.12
C GLU A 201 13.43 -3.21 -8.11
N ILE A 202 13.49 -3.62 -6.84
CA ILE A 202 14.19 -2.86 -5.80
C ILE A 202 15.70 -2.76 -6.08
N LEU A 203 16.33 -3.82 -6.59
CA LEU A 203 17.73 -3.81 -7.01
C LEU A 203 17.96 -2.78 -8.13
N LEU A 204 17.07 -2.73 -9.12
CA LEU A 204 17.17 -1.75 -10.20
C LEU A 204 16.99 -0.31 -9.68
N SER A 205 16.06 -0.09 -8.75
CA SER A 205 15.90 1.20 -8.07
C SER A 205 17.14 1.58 -7.26
N TYR A 206 17.73 0.63 -6.54
CA TYR A 206 18.98 0.80 -5.79
C TYR A 206 20.13 1.22 -6.72
N LEU A 207 20.37 0.46 -7.80
CA LEU A 207 21.43 0.75 -8.77
C LEU A 207 21.24 2.10 -9.43
N THR A 208 20.00 2.45 -9.77
CA THR A 208 19.63 3.77 -10.31
C THR A 208 19.94 4.87 -9.30
N LYS A 209 19.58 4.67 -8.02
CA LYS A 209 19.80 5.63 -6.94
C LYS A 209 21.28 5.91 -6.69
N ILE A 210 22.15 4.91 -6.86
CA ILE A 210 23.62 5.09 -6.75
C ILE A 210 24.30 5.45 -8.07
N GLY A 211 23.54 5.73 -9.14
CA GLY A 211 24.07 6.14 -10.45
C GLY A 211 24.72 5.01 -11.27
N SER A 212 24.55 3.75 -10.88
CA SER A 212 25.08 2.57 -11.56
C SER A 212 24.19 2.11 -12.73
N TYR A 213 23.88 3.03 -13.65
CA TYR A 213 22.91 2.80 -14.73
C TYR A 213 23.32 1.69 -15.71
N GLU A 214 24.61 1.57 -16.04
CA GLU A 214 25.11 0.51 -16.92
C GLU A 214 24.92 -0.89 -16.30
N ASN A 215 25.16 -1.02 -15.00
CA ASN A 215 24.94 -2.26 -14.26
C ASN A 215 23.45 -2.62 -14.22
N ALA A 216 22.59 -1.64 -13.94
CA ALA A 216 21.15 -1.83 -13.96
C ALA A 216 20.67 -2.31 -15.34
N LEU A 217 21.17 -1.69 -16.42
CA LEU A 217 20.82 -2.04 -17.78
C LEU A 217 21.35 -3.42 -18.19
N SER A 218 22.57 -3.77 -17.77
CA SER A 218 23.16 -5.09 -17.99
C SER A 218 22.34 -6.19 -17.31
N ILE A 219 21.90 -5.97 -16.06
CA ILE A 219 21.02 -6.88 -15.34
C ILE A 219 19.69 -7.02 -16.09
N LEU A 220 19.06 -5.89 -16.45
CA LEU A 220 17.80 -5.86 -17.19
C LEU A 220 17.85 -6.68 -18.50
N LYS A 221 18.94 -6.55 -19.27
CA LYS A 221 19.17 -7.32 -20.50
C LYS A 221 19.33 -8.82 -20.23
N LYS A 222 19.95 -9.22 -19.11
CA LYS A 222 20.12 -10.65 -18.72
C LYS A 222 18.83 -11.31 -18.29
N ILE A 223 17.88 -10.56 -17.72
CA ILE A 223 16.59 -11.08 -17.27
C ILE A 223 15.75 -11.60 -18.45
N LYS A 224 16.09 -11.25 -19.70
CA LYS A 224 15.47 -11.76 -20.92
C LYS A 224 13.94 -11.78 -20.77
N ALA A 225 13.33 -10.60 -20.63
CA ALA A 225 11.89 -10.48 -20.70
C ALA A 225 11.45 -11.05 -22.07
N GLY A 226 10.92 -12.28 -22.07
CA GLY A 226 10.22 -12.80 -23.22
C GLY A 226 9.19 -11.75 -23.66
N GLN A 227 8.98 -11.58 -24.96
CA GLN A 227 8.11 -10.54 -25.54
C GLN A 227 6.61 -10.68 -25.12
N SER A 228 6.29 -11.62 -24.23
CA SER A 228 4.95 -12.03 -23.81
C SER A 228 4.76 -12.18 -22.28
N GLY A 229 5.73 -11.78 -21.45
CA GLY A 229 5.57 -11.84 -19.99
C GLY A 229 4.64 -10.76 -19.43
N GLU A 230 3.95 -11.05 -18.32
CA GLU A 230 3.07 -10.10 -17.59
C GLU A 230 3.82 -8.81 -17.19
N PHE A 231 5.13 -8.89 -16.95
CA PHE A 231 5.98 -7.76 -16.57
C PHE A 231 6.77 -7.13 -17.73
N TRP A 232 6.51 -7.55 -18.97
CA TRP A 232 7.31 -7.10 -20.13
C TRP A 232 7.32 -5.57 -20.28
N LEU A 233 6.16 -4.93 -20.17
CA LEU A 233 6.07 -3.48 -20.33
C LEU A 233 6.76 -2.74 -19.17
N HIS A 234 6.68 -3.25 -17.93
CA HIS A 234 7.43 -2.73 -16.78
C HIS A 234 8.95 -2.74 -17.04
N PHE A 235 9.48 -3.84 -17.56
CA PHE A 235 10.90 -3.93 -17.91
C PHE A 235 11.27 -3.04 -19.10
N LYS A 236 10.38 -2.86 -20.09
CA LYS A 236 10.62 -1.95 -21.21
C LYS A 236 10.72 -0.49 -20.79
N ILE A 237 9.92 -0.07 -19.83
CA ILE A 237 9.97 1.28 -19.25
C ILE A 237 11.31 1.53 -18.57
N LEU A 238 11.79 0.56 -17.78
CA LEU A 238 13.10 0.64 -17.15
C LEU A 238 14.22 0.61 -18.20
N GLU A 239 14.09 -0.18 -19.26
CA GLU A 239 15.07 -0.26 -20.35
C GLU A 239 15.18 1.08 -21.07
N MET A 240 14.04 1.66 -21.45
CA MET A 240 13.95 2.98 -22.05
C MET A 240 14.66 4.04 -21.20
N PHE A 241 14.32 4.12 -19.90
CA PHE A 241 14.93 5.08 -18.98
C PHE A 241 16.45 4.89 -18.86
N LEU A 242 16.91 3.66 -18.66
CA LEU A 242 18.33 3.35 -18.49
C LEU A 242 19.13 3.57 -19.79
N SER A 243 18.55 3.24 -20.94
CA SER A 243 19.15 3.49 -22.26
C SER A 243 19.35 4.98 -22.51
N GLU A 244 18.39 5.82 -22.13
CA GLU A 244 18.52 7.28 -22.22
C GLU A 244 19.61 7.80 -21.26
N ARG A 245 19.59 7.36 -19.99
CA ARG A 245 20.61 7.76 -18.99
C ARG A 245 22.03 7.30 -19.33
N THR A 246 22.18 6.29 -20.19
CA THR A 246 23.48 5.76 -20.65
C THR A 246 23.83 6.22 -22.07
N ASN A 247 23.08 7.17 -22.65
CA ASN A 247 23.29 7.70 -24.01
C ASN A 247 23.37 6.62 -25.10
N GLN A 248 22.54 5.58 -25.02
CA GLN A 248 22.50 4.55 -26.07
C GLN A 248 21.91 5.12 -27.35
N ALA A 249 22.54 4.80 -28.49
CA ALA A 249 22.13 5.31 -29.81
C ALA A 249 20.68 4.96 -30.21
N ASN A 250 20.07 3.95 -29.58
CA ASN A 250 18.69 3.51 -29.84
C ASN A 250 17.67 3.99 -28.79
N ALA A 251 18.04 4.87 -27.85
CA ALA A 251 17.17 5.28 -26.76
C ALA A 251 15.87 5.96 -27.25
N SER A 252 15.96 6.88 -28.22
CA SER A 252 14.77 7.53 -28.82
C SER A 252 13.81 6.53 -29.48
N LEU A 253 14.34 5.48 -30.12
CA LEU A 253 13.50 4.42 -30.70
C LEU A 253 12.79 3.61 -29.59
N LEU A 254 13.49 3.29 -28.50
CA LEU A 254 12.92 2.60 -27.35
C LEU A 254 11.83 3.44 -26.67
N ILE A 255 11.99 4.75 -26.60
CA ILE A 255 10.96 5.68 -26.10
C ILE A 255 9.68 5.53 -26.92
N MET A 256 9.79 5.68 -28.24
CA MET A 256 8.62 5.59 -29.13
C MET A 256 7.97 4.21 -29.10
N GLN A 257 8.76 3.13 -29.07
CA GLN A 257 8.23 1.76 -28.96
C GLN A 257 7.50 1.51 -27.64
N THR A 258 8.05 2.01 -26.53
CA THR A 258 7.45 1.87 -25.20
C THR A 258 6.15 2.65 -25.11
N TYR A 259 6.13 3.88 -25.62
CA TYR A 259 4.92 4.70 -25.71
C TYR A 259 3.84 4.01 -26.56
N GLN A 260 4.17 3.58 -27.78
CA GLN A 260 3.23 2.87 -28.67
C GLN A 260 2.65 1.61 -28.03
N ALA A 261 3.49 0.84 -27.32
CA ALA A 261 3.02 -0.32 -26.57
C ALA A 261 2.05 0.09 -25.46
N ALA A 262 2.39 1.11 -24.67
CA ALA A 262 1.58 1.59 -23.55
C ALA A 262 0.18 2.05 -23.96
N ILE A 263 0.08 2.72 -25.12
CA ILE A 263 -1.20 3.22 -25.63
C ILE A 263 -1.98 2.20 -26.46
N SER A 264 -1.44 1.01 -26.71
CA SER A 264 -2.15 -0.03 -27.45
C SER A 264 -3.29 -0.63 -26.62
N GLU A 265 -4.38 -1.04 -27.28
CA GLU A 265 -5.53 -1.67 -26.61
C GLU A 265 -5.16 -2.90 -25.77
N LYS A 266 -4.04 -3.55 -26.10
CA LYS A 266 -3.49 -4.68 -25.34
C LYS A 266 -3.12 -4.30 -23.89
N TYR A 267 -2.64 -3.07 -23.67
CA TYR A 267 -2.08 -2.63 -22.38
C TYR A 267 -2.87 -1.50 -21.71
N ILE A 268 -3.73 -0.78 -22.44
CA ILE A 268 -4.77 0.05 -21.83
C ILE A 268 -5.87 -0.87 -21.25
N GLN A 269 -5.53 -1.55 -20.18
CA GLN A 269 -6.53 -2.24 -19.38
C GLN A 269 -7.23 -1.19 -18.52
N ARG A 270 -8.56 -1.11 -18.62
CA ARG A 270 -9.39 -0.27 -17.75
C ARG A 270 -9.52 -0.88 -16.37
N ASN A 271 -8.38 -1.12 -15.74
CA ASN A 271 -8.25 -1.66 -14.40
C ASN A 271 -7.06 -0.99 -13.71
N SER A 272 -6.90 -1.25 -12.42
CA SER A 272 -5.85 -0.67 -11.60
C SER A 272 -4.43 -1.03 -12.04
N TYR A 273 -4.23 -2.18 -12.70
CA TYR A 273 -2.91 -2.53 -13.24
C TYR A 273 -2.55 -1.63 -14.42
N GLY A 274 -3.46 -1.47 -15.40
CA GLY A 274 -3.26 -0.56 -16.52
C GLY A 274 -3.08 0.88 -16.07
N LEU A 275 -3.87 1.34 -15.10
CA LEU A 275 -3.75 2.68 -14.52
C LEU A 275 -2.36 2.92 -13.90
N ASN A 276 -1.90 2.02 -13.03
CA ASN A 276 -0.59 2.14 -12.38
C ASN A 276 0.57 2.13 -13.39
N LEU A 277 0.43 1.33 -14.44
CA LEU A 277 1.41 1.25 -15.52
C LEU A 277 1.50 2.56 -16.28
N LEU A 278 0.37 3.11 -16.74
CA LEU A 278 0.33 4.39 -17.44
C LEU A 278 0.87 5.54 -16.56
N HIS A 279 0.47 5.58 -15.29
CA HIS A 279 0.99 6.57 -14.35
C HIS A 279 2.51 6.45 -14.18
N SER A 280 3.04 5.22 -14.05
CA SER A 280 4.48 4.99 -13.94
C SER A 280 5.24 5.47 -15.17
N ILE A 281 4.72 5.20 -16.37
CA ILE A 281 5.33 5.65 -17.63
C ILE A 281 5.33 7.19 -17.71
N SER A 282 4.23 7.84 -17.32
CA SER A 282 4.16 9.31 -17.34
C SER A 282 5.24 9.93 -16.44
N HIS A 283 5.49 9.30 -15.30
CA HIS A 283 6.55 9.72 -14.39
C HIS A 283 7.95 9.52 -15.00
N VAL A 284 8.14 8.51 -15.86
CA VAL A 284 9.39 8.35 -16.61
C VAL A 284 9.55 9.45 -17.66
N PHE A 285 8.50 9.78 -18.40
CA PHE A 285 8.56 10.87 -19.39
C PHE A 285 8.86 12.22 -18.74
N LYS A 286 8.28 12.50 -17.56
CA LYS A 286 8.67 13.64 -16.73
C LYS A 286 10.18 13.69 -16.45
N GLU A 287 10.74 12.57 -16.01
CA GLU A 287 12.15 12.46 -15.61
C GLU A 287 13.13 12.54 -16.79
N LEU A 288 12.64 12.25 -17.99
CA LEU A 288 13.35 12.37 -19.26
C LEU A 288 13.06 13.69 -19.99
N ASP A 289 12.24 14.57 -19.40
CA ASP A 289 11.82 15.86 -19.99
C ASP A 289 11.12 15.72 -21.36
N ILE A 290 10.33 14.66 -21.54
CA ILE A 290 9.59 14.36 -22.77
C ILE A 290 8.13 14.84 -22.61
N VAL A 291 7.97 16.16 -22.63
CA VAL A 291 6.72 16.84 -22.22
C VAL A 291 5.50 16.41 -23.04
N ASP A 292 5.61 16.34 -24.37
CA ASP A 292 4.46 16.01 -25.23
C ASP A 292 3.88 14.60 -24.96
N LEU A 293 4.77 13.61 -24.81
CA LEU A 293 4.35 12.23 -24.50
C LEU A 293 3.84 12.11 -23.06
N GLU A 294 4.40 12.90 -22.14
CA GLU A 294 3.90 12.99 -20.77
C GLU A 294 2.44 13.48 -20.75
N ILE A 295 2.14 14.60 -21.43
CA ILE A 295 0.81 15.22 -21.46
C ILE A 295 -0.25 14.25 -22.02
N ASP A 296 0.01 13.62 -23.18
CA ASP A 296 -0.96 12.68 -23.75
C ASP A 296 -1.23 11.49 -22.80
N LEU A 297 -0.18 10.96 -22.16
CA LEU A 297 -0.35 9.85 -21.25
C LEU A 297 -1.06 10.23 -19.95
N LEU A 298 -0.77 11.43 -19.41
CA LEU A 298 -1.48 11.99 -18.26
C LEU A 298 -2.97 12.15 -18.57
N ASN A 299 -3.34 12.68 -19.75
CA ASN A 299 -4.75 12.79 -20.16
C ASN A 299 -5.47 11.43 -20.19
N LYS A 300 -4.83 10.38 -20.72
CA LYS A 300 -5.39 9.01 -20.70
C LYS A 300 -5.49 8.46 -19.28
N THR A 301 -4.46 8.70 -18.46
CA THR A 301 -4.39 8.24 -17.06
C THR A 301 -5.49 8.91 -16.23
N ALA A 302 -5.73 10.21 -16.41
CA ALA A 302 -6.80 10.95 -15.74
C ALA A 302 -8.16 10.36 -16.06
N LYS A 303 -8.44 10.10 -17.34
CA LYS A 303 -9.72 9.50 -17.75
C LYS A 303 -9.94 8.13 -17.09
N ILE A 304 -8.93 7.26 -17.08
CA ILE A 304 -9.06 5.93 -16.47
C ILE A 304 -9.18 6.03 -14.95
N ALA A 305 -8.43 6.94 -14.30
CA ALA A 305 -8.54 7.17 -12.87
C ALA A 305 -9.93 7.65 -12.49
N GLU A 306 -10.54 8.54 -13.27
CA GLU A 306 -11.92 8.99 -13.07
C GLU A 306 -12.93 7.87 -13.29
N GLU A 307 -12.79 7.05 -14.34
CA GLU A 307 -13.64 5.87 -14.60
C GLU A 307 -13.57 4.84 -13.46
N LEU A 308 -12.40 4.68 -12.83
CA LEU A 308 -12.17 3.74 -11.72
C LEU A 308 -12.44 4.34 -10.33
N GLY A 309 -12.71 5.65 -10.25
CA GLY A 309 -12.82 6.37 -8.99
C GLY A 309 -11.51 6.43 -8.19
N ASP A 310 -10.33 6.30 -8.81
CA ASP A 310 -9.02 6.42 -8.14
C ASP A 310 -8.69 7.90 -7.91
N GLU A 311 -9.15 8.44 -6.79
CA GLU A 311 -9.04 9.85 -6.41
C GLU A 311 -7.58 10.30 -6.28
N VAL A 312 -6.72 9.45 -5.71
CA VAL A 312 -5.30 9.77 -5.49
C VAL A 312 -4.55 9.89 -6.80
N THR A 313 -4.68 8.91 -7.70
CA THR A 313 -4.02 8.95 -9.01
C THR A 313 -4.57 10.11 -9.84
N LEU A 314 -5.89 10.34 -9.81
CA LEU A 314 -6.50 11.45 -10.52
C LEU A 314 -5.93 12.80 -10.04
N PHE A 315 -5.79 12.97 -8.72
CA PHE A 315 -5.19 14.17 -8.14
C PHE A 315 -3.73 14.35 -8.57
N GLU A 316 -2.91 13.29 -8.49
CA GLU A 316 -1.50 13.36 -8.89
C GLU A 316 -1.34 13.75 -10.36
N VAL A 317 -2.15 13.15 -11.24
CA VAL A 317 -2.14 13.42 -12.68
C VAL A 317 -2.63 14.83 -13.01
N MET A 318 -3.75 15.26 -12.42
CA MET A 318 -4.29 16.60 -12.66
C MET A 318 -3.38 17.70 -12.11
N SER A 319 -2.76 17.48 -10.94
CA SER A 319 -1.75 18.41 -10.41
C SER A 319 -0.59 18.55 -11.38
N ARG A 320 -0.12 17.44 -11.96
CA ARG A 320 0.97 17.48 -12.93
C ARG A 320 0.57 18.16 -14.24
N LEU A 321 -0.64 17.93 -14.74
CA LEU A 321 -1.17 18.66 -15.90
C LEU A 321 -1.24 20.17 -15.62
N ALA A 322 -1.59 20.57 -14.39
CA ALA A 322 -1.60 21.97 -14.00
C ALA A 322 -0.18 22.58 -13.90
N ASP A 323 0.79 21.82 -13.42
CA ASP A 323 2.21 22.20 -13.43
C ASP A 323 2.77 22.38 -14.85
N LEU A 324 2.22 21.65 -15.82
CA LEU A 324 2.53 21.75 -17.24
C LEU A 324 1.70 22.83 -17.97
N HIS A 325 0.87 23.58 -17.24
CA HIS A 325 -0.03 24.62 -17.76
C HIS A 325 -1.13 24.13 -18.72
N GLU A 326 -1.40 22.83 -18.75
CA GLU A 326 -2.49 22.25 -19.56
C GLU A 326 -3.87 22.53 -18.94
N ILE A 327 -3.93 22.69 -17.62
CA ILE A 327 -5.14 23.11 -16.90
C ILE A 327 -4.80 24.14 -15.82
N PRO A 328 -5.74 25.04 -15.44
CA PRO A 328 -5.55 25.92 -14.30
C PRO A 328 -5.45 25.16 -12.97
N GLN A 329 -4.51 25.54 -12.10
CA GLN A 329 -4.38 25.01 -10.72
C GLN A 329 -5.68 25.10 -9.91
N LYS A 330 -6.49 26.13 -10.18
CA LYS A 330 -7.82 26.30 -9.56
C LYS A 330 -8.74 25.11 -9.83
N ILE A 331 -8.71 24.50 -11.02
CA ILE A 331 -9.53 23.33 -11.34
C ILE A 331 -9.15 22.14 -10.45
N VAL A 332 -7.85 21.94 -10.22
CA VAL A 332 -7.34 20.89 -9.32
C VAL A 332 -7.81 21.16 -7.88
N PHE A 333 -7.63 22.39 -7.40
CA PHE A 333 -8.07 22.76 -6.06
C PHE A 333 -9.58 22.54 -5.88
N ASP A 334 -10.42 23.07 -6.78
CA ASP A 334 -11.88 22.99 -6.68
C ASP A 334 -12.37 21.53 -6.73
N LYS A 335 -11.76 20.67 -7.56
CA LYS A 335 -12.14 19.25 -7.67
C LYS A 335 -11.80 18.44 -6.41
N PHE A 336 -10.70 18.77 -5.73
CA PHE A 336 -10.14 17.98 -4.63
C PHE A 336 -10.23 18.67 -3.25
N ALA A 337 -10.89 19.82 -3.14
CA ALA A 337 -11.05 20.57 -1.90
C ALA A 337 -11.73 19.76 -0.78
N HIS A 338 -12.54 18.77 -1.15
CA HIS A 338 -13.28 17.89 -0.24
C HIS A 338 -12.63 16.52 -0.04
N SER A 339 -11.42 16.30 -0.58
CA SER A 339 -10.71 15.04 -0.38
C SER A 339 -10.42 14.81 1.10
N SER A 340 -10.60 13.58 1.58
CA SER A 340 -10.19 13.16 2.92
C SER A 340 -8.78 12.58 2.96
N TYR A 341 -8.08 12.45 1.82
CA TYR A 341 -6.71 11.93 1.82
C TYR A 341 -5.71 12.95 2.37
N ALA A 342 -4.95 12.59 3.40
CA ALA A 342 -3.90 13.44 3.97
C ALA A 342 -2.88 13.90 2.92
N LEU A 343 -2.54 13.03 1.96
CA LEU A 343 -1.64 13.36 0.86
C LEU A 343 -2.17 14.52 0.00
N ILE A 344 -3.45 14.47 -0.36
CA ILE A 344 -4.11 15.48 -1.20
C ILE A 344 -4.24 16.78 -0.42
N ARG A 345 -4.79 16.69 0.80
CA ARG A 345 -4.99 17.85 1.69
C ARG A 345 -3.67 18.57 1.98
N GLY A 346 -2.62 17.81 2.30
CA GLY A 346 -1.28 18.35 2.52
C GLY A 346 -0.71 19.08 1.30
N ARG A 347 -0.89 18.54 0.08
CA ARG A 347 -0.43 19.20 -1.15
C ARG A 347 -1.25 20.42 -1.53
N LEU A 348 -2.53 20.47 -1.18
CA LEU A 348 -3.40 21.63 -1.37
C LEU A 348 -3.29 22.68 -0.25
N GLY A 349 -2.48 22.43 0.79
CA GLY A 349 -2.38 23.31 1.95
C GLY A 349 -3.67 23.37 2.79
N LEU A 350 -4.50 22.35 2.73
CA LEU A 350 -5.74 22.22 3.50
C LEU A 350 -5.44 21.61 4.89
N PRO A 351 -6.21 21.97 5.94
CA PRO A 351 -6.12 21.29 7.24
C PRO A 351 -6.34 19.80 7.06
N LEU A 352 -5.59 18.91 7.72
CA LEU A 352 -5.73 17.45 7.51
C LEU A 352 -7.15 16.94 7.73
N SER A 353 -7.88 17.56 8.66
CA SER A 353 -9.23 17.12 9.03
C SER A 353 -10.03 18.28 9.59
N SER A 354 -11.34 18.22 9.40
CA SER A 354 -12.30 19.04 10.12
C SER A 354 -12.55 18.50 11.54
N THR A 355 -13.11 19.34 12.41
CA THR A 355 -13.53 18.90 13.75
C THR A 355 -14.58 17.78 13.69
N ALA A 356 -15.45 17.80 12.68
CA ALA A 356 -16.45 16.75 12.45
C ALA A 356 -15.78 15.41 12.11
N GLU A 357 -14.84 15.39 11.17
CA GLU A 357 -14.11 14.16 10.80
C GLU A 357 -13.33 13.57 11.98
N LEU A 358 -12.72 14.41 12.82
CA LEU A 358 -12.02 13.95 14.03
C LEU A 358 -12.98 13.34 15.06
N GLU A 359 -14.19 13.87 15.18
CA GLU A 359 -15.22 13.30 16.06
C GLU A 359 -15.73 11.97 15.50
N GLU A 360 -15.96 11.86 14.19
CA GLU A 360 -16.33 10.60 13.53
C GLU A 360 -15.27 9.51 13.77
N SER A 361 -13.98 9.84 13.61
CA SER A 361 -12.89 8.90 13.89
C SER A 361 -12.83 8.51 15.38
N ARG A 362 -13.15 9.44 16.30
CA ARG A 362 -13.26 9.13 17.73
C ARG A 362 -14.39 8.14 18.01
N GLN A 363 -15.58 8.37 17.44
CA GLN A 363 -16.73 7.47 17.59
C GLN A 363 -16.44 6.08 17.01
N LEU A 364 -15.81 6.01 15.85
CA LEU A 364 -15.37 4.74 15.26
C LEU A 364 -14.43 3.97 16.21
N VAL A 365 -13.44 4.66 16.79
CA VAL A 365 -12.52 4.01 17.75
C VAL A 365 -13.26 3.51 18.98
N LEU A 366 -14.21 4.28 19.53
CA LEU A 366 -15.04 3.83 20.65
C LEU A 366 -15.86 2.58 20.29
N ALA A 367 -16.42 2.53 19.08
CA ALA A 367 -17.18 1.38 18.60
C ALA A 367 -16.31 0.12 18.54
N VAL A 368 -15.12 0.21 17.95
CA VAL A 368 -14.19 -0.92 17.84
C VAL A 368 -13.58 -1.29 19.20
N GLU A 369 -13.43 -0.34 20.12
CA GLU A 369 -13.04 -0.62 21.51
C GLU A 369 -14.14 -1.40 22.25
N ALA A 370 -15.42 -1.04 22.08
CA ALA A 370 -16.56 -1.80 22.60
C ALA A 370 -16.60 -3.22 22.00
N PHE A 371 -16.41 -3.33 20.69
CA PHE A 371 -16.29 -4.63 20.00
C PHE A 371 -15.17 -5.49 20.59
N ALA A 372 -14.01 -4.89 20.87
CA ALA A 372 -12.88 -5.58 21.52
C ALA A 372 -13.16 -5.96 22.98
N GLN A 373 -14.17 -5.39 23.62
CA GLN A 373 -14.68 -5.87 24.91
C GLN A 373 -15.74 -6.97 24.78
N LEU A 374 -16.10 -7.36 23.55
CA LEU A 374 -17.25 -8.22 23.23
C LEU A 374 -18.59 -7.57 23.64
N ASP A 375 -18.61 -6.24 23.76
CA ASP A 375 -19.81 -5.45 23.97
C ASP A 375 -20.43 -5.09 22.62
N TYR A 376 -21.13 -6.08 22.06
CA TYR A 376 -21.73 -5.99 20.74
C TYR A 376 -22.89 -4.98 20.66
N VAL A 377 -23.59 -4.74 21.77
CA VAL A 377 -24.70 -3.77 21.82
C VAL A 377 -24.16 -2.36 21.70
N SER A 378 -23.22 -1.96 22.58
CA SER A 378 -22.62 -0.63 22.51
C SER A 378 -21.88 -0.40 21.20
N CYS A 379 -21.20 -1.43 20.67
CA CYS A 379 -20.56 -1.35 19.35
C CYS A 379 -21.60 -1.06 18.25
N LEU A 380 -22.71 -1.78 18.22
CA LEU A 380 -23.74 -1.60 17.20
C LEU A 380 -24.36 -0.20 17.26
N ASP A 381 -24.68 0.29 18.46
CA ASP A 381 -25.25 1.63 18.66
C ASP A 381 -24.31 2.72 18.12
N LEU A 382 -23.00 2.60 18.41
CA LEU A 382 -21.98 3.54 17.94
C LEU A 382 -21.76 3.47 16.43
N LEU A 383 -21.72 2.27 15.83
CA LEU A 383 -21.59 2.11 14.38
C LEU A 383 -22.81 2.63 13.62
N GLN A 384 -24.02 2.48 14.18
CA GLN A 384 -25.24 2.99 13.57
C GLN A 384 -25.25 4.52 13.51
N ALA A 385 -24.84 5.18 14.60
CA ALA A 385 -24.70 6.64 14.64
C ALA A 385 -23.71 7.17 13.59
N GLU A 386 -22.62 6.43 13.32
CA GLU A 386 -21.60 6.81 12.32
C GLU A 386 -22.06 6.59 10.87
N SER A 387 -22.80 5.50 10.61
CA SER A 387 -23.20 5.12 9.25
C SER A 387 -24.23 6.07 8.61
N GLY A 388 -24.83 6.99 9.37
CA GLY A 388 -25.91 7.86 8.90
C GLY A 388 -27.16 7.10 8.47
N ALA A 389 -27.24 5.80 8.76
CA ALA A 389 -28.46 5.02 8.59
C ALA A 389 -29.47 5.53 9.62
N GLU A 390 -30.43 6.33 9.17
CA GLU A 390 -31.61 6.66 9.96
C GLU A 390 -32.15 5.36 10.56
N LEU A 391 -32.44 5.41 11.86
CA LEU A 391 -33.07 4.36 12.65
C LEU A 391 -34.47 4.05 12.08
N PHE A 392 -34.54 3.42 10.92
CA PHE A 392 -35.76 2.78 10.44
C PHE A 392 -35.87 1.46 11.18
N GLY A 393 -36.62 1.51 12.28
CA GLY A 393 -36.93 0.40 13.17
C GLY A 393 -37.78 -0.68 12.52
#